data_AF-A0A662UIH0-F1
#
_entry.id   AF-A0A662UIH0-F1
#
_cell.length_a   1.000
_cell.length_b   1.000
_cell.length_c   1.000
_cell.angle_alpha   90.00
_cell.angle_beta   90.00
_cell.angle_gamma   90.00
#
_symmetry.space_group_name_H-M   'P 1'
#
loop_
_entity.id
_entity.type
_entity.pdbx_description
1 polymer ?
#
loop_
_entity_poly.entity_id
_entity_poly.type
_entity_poly.pdbx_seq_one_letter_code
_entity_poly.pdbx_strand_id
1 'polypeptide(L)'
;MDFKRKRIRVLVDAWSMIAQGKVKTREEVIELLKKLYEENGVEPLRGASKPADLYEKDLMSLYIIGKWGLGLDKDLPLEVFERIFTVESKYEKAVEVLIKYEDPHEVRDKVTRILSQLDGPIMARILRFAFTLHYYGFLDRRDFEKALRNAYKAFPELEDTIRRFAKFYIAYRIGEELAKGSVKNKLELDVLRNTVALEVGIPKAVPKLGYIIDVAKVFFTLPKKILQLKDKKS
;
A
#
# COMPACT_ATOMS: atom_id res chain seq x y z
N MET A 1 6.57 -17.25 -7.74
CA MET A 1 5.86 -16.44 -8.76
C MET A 1 6.04 -14.97 -8.39
N ASP A 2 6.42 -14.09 -9.32
CA ASP A 2 6.62 -12.66 -9.01
C ASP A 2 5.30 -11.88 -9.19
N PHE A 3 4.53 -11.77 -8.11
CA PHE A 3 3.26 -11.05 -8.08
C PHE A 3 3.42 -9.58 -8.47
N LYS A 4 4.55 -8.95 -8.09
CA LYS A 4 4.82 -7.54 -8.38
C LYS A 4 4.98 -7.29 -9.87
N ARG A 5 5.81 -8.08 -10.56
CA ARG A 5 6.00 -7.95 -12.01
C ARG A 5 4.71 -8.14 -12.80
N LYS A 6 3.89 -9.12 -12.39
CA LYS A 6 2.59 -9.37 -13.03
C LYS A 6 1.63 -8.18 -12.89
N ARG A 7 1.52 -7.58 -11.69
CA ARG A 7 0.72 -6.37 -11.46
C ARG A 7 1.21 -5.20 -12.30
N ILE A 8 2.53 -4.96 -12.34
CA ILE A 8 3.12 -3.89 -13.16
C ILE A 8 2.72 -4.04 -14.62
N ARG A 9 2.79 -5.26 -15.18
CA ARG A 9 2.39 -5.52 -16.58
C ARG A 9 0.95 -5.08 -16.84
N VAL A 10 0.01 -5.52 -16.00
CA VAL A 10 -1.41 -5.13 -16.10
C VAL A 10 -1.58 -3.62 -16.09
N LEU A 11 -0.85 -2.92 -15.21
CA LEU A 11 -0.94 -1.45 -15.08
C LEU A 11 -0.33 -0.73 -16.30
N VAL A 12 0.75 -1.26 -16.88
CA VAL A 12 1.35 -0.74 -18.12
C VAL A 12 0.41 -0.95 -19.32
N ASP A 13 -0.24 -2.11 -19.40
CA ASP A 13 -1.23 -2.40 -20.44
C ASP A 13 -2.43 -1.45 -20.34
N ALA A 14 -2.89 -1.18 -19.11
CA ALA A 14 -3.96 -0.20 -18.86
C ALA A 14 -3.56 1.21 -19.32
N TRP A 15 -2.34 1.65 -18.99
CA TRP A 15 -1.83 2.95 -19.45
C TRP A 15 -1.72 3.04 -20.97
N SER A 16 -1.38 1.96 -21.64
CA SER A 16 -1.34 1.92 -23.11
C SER A 16 -2.72 2.21 -23.72
N MET A 17 -3.80 1.72 -23.10
CA MET A 17 -5.18 1.98 -23.55
C MET A 17 -5.65 3.40 -23.19
N ILE A 18 -5.25 3.92 -22.03
CA ILE A 18 -5.53 5.30 -21.61
C ILE A 18 -4.85 6.29 -22.56
N ALA A 19 -3.56 6.09 -22.86
CA ALA A 19 -2.78 6.97 -23.74
C ALA A 19 -3.32 6.99 -25.18
N GLN A 20 -3.89 5.88 -25.66
CA GLN A 20 -4.58 5.79 -26.95
C GLN A 20 -5.98 6.46 -26.94
N GLY A 21 -6.44 6.98 -25.80
CA GLY A 21 -7.76 7.61 -25.66
C GLY A 21 -8.93 6.63 -25.73
N LYS A 22 -8.68 5.32 -25.59
CA LYS A 22 -9.72 4.27 -25.61
C LYS A 22 -10.62 4.29 -24.39
N VAL A 23 -10.08 4.74 -23.27
CA VAL A 23 -10.81 5.02 -22.04
C VAL A 23 -10.49 6.43 -21.60
N LYS A 24 -11.50 7.13 -21.09
CA LYS A 24 -11.39 8.54 -20.72
C LYS A 24 -11.78 8.73 -19.28
N THR A 25 -12.91 8.20 -18.83
CA THR A 25 -13.41 8.49 -17.47
C THR A 25 -12.76 7.61 -16.40
N ARG A 26 -12.86 8.03 -15.14
CA ARG A 26 -12.39 7.24 -14.00
C ARG A 26 -13.09 5.88 -13.94
N GLU A 27 -14.40 5.86 -14.19
CA GLU A 27 -15.24 4.67 -14.18
C GLU A 27 -14.84 3.69 -15.29
N GLU A 28 -14.58 4.18 -16.50
CA GLU A 28 -14.09 3.37 -17.62
C GLU A 28 -12.72 2.75 -17.30
N VAL A 29 -11.83 3.50 -16.63
CA VAL A 29 -10.54 2.98 -16.18
C VAL A 29 -10.68 1.91 -15.11
N ILE A 30 -11.64 2.05 -14.18
CA ILE A 30 -11.91 1.02 -13.16
C ILE A 30 -12.37 -0.29 -13.82
N GLU A 31 -13.30 -0.22 -14.78
CA GLU A 31 -13.77 -1.43 -15.47
C GLU A 31 -12.66 -2.04 -16.34
N LEU A 32 -11.83 -1.20 -16.97
CA LEU A 32 -10.64 -1.67 -17.68
C LEU A 32 -9.68 -2.43 -16.76
N LEU A 33 -9.37 -1.87 -15.59
CA LEU A 33 -8.50 -2.54 -14.62
C LEU A 33 -9.08 -3.89 -14.20
N LYS A 34 -10.37 -3.93 -13.90
CA LYS A 34 -11.06 -5.17 -13.53
C LYS A 34 -10.90 -6.25 -14.61
N LYS A 35 -11.19 -5.90 -15.86
CA LYS A 35 -11.03 -6.80 -17.01
C LYS A 35 -9.59 -7.29 -17.13
N LEU A 36 -8.61 -6.39 -17.14
CA LEU A 36 -7.20 -6.76 -17.34
C LEU A 36 -6.65 -7.64 -16.22
N TYR A 37 -7.03 -7.37 -14.97
CA TYR A 37 -6.63 -8.20 -13.83
C TYR A 37 -7.21 -9.62 -13.92
N GLU A 38 -8.48 -9.74 -14.27
CA GLU A 38 -9.17 -11.02 -14.44
C GLU A 38 -8.58 -11.84 -15.59
N GLU A 39 -8.37 -11.22 -16.76
CA GLU A 39 -7.76 -11.86 -17.94
C GLU A 39 -6.33 -12.36 -17.69
N ASN A 40 -5.58 -11.67 -16.84
CA ASN A 40 -4.20 -12.05 -16.49
C ASN A 40 -4.11 -13.01 -15.28
N GLY A 41 -5.24 -13.32 -14.62
CA GLY A 41 -5.26 -14.14 -13.40
C GLY A 41 -4.44 -13.53 -12.27
N VAL A 42 -4.47 -12.21 -12.14
CA VAL A 42 -3.71 -11.43 -11.14
C VAL A 42 -4.68 -10.60 -10.32
N GLU A 43 -4.48 -10.55 -9.01
CA GLU A 43 -5.28 -9.67 -8.16
C GLU A 43 -4.61 -8.28 -7.98
N PRO A 44 -5.41 -7.21 -7.90
CA PRO A 44 -4.96 -5.88 -7.46
C PRO A 44 -4.24 -5.91 -6.11
N LEU A 45 -3.52 -4.85 -5.80
CA LEU A 45 -2.85 -4.73 -4.50
C LEU A 45 -3.89 -4.69 -3.38
N ARG A 46 -3.74 -5.50 -2.33
CA ARG A 46 -4.67 -5.51 -1.20
C ARG A 46 -4.03 -5.96 0.10
N GLY A 47 -4.74 -5.70 1.21
CA GLY A 47 -4.44 -6.30 2.50
C GLY A 47 -5.01 -7.72 2.60
N ALA A 48 -5.23 -8.18 3.84
CA ALA A 48 -5.80 -9.51 4.09
C ALA A 48 -7.22 -9.67 3.49
N SER A 49 -8.04 -8.62 3.50
CA SER A 49 -9.40 -8.64 2.95
C SER A 49 -9.45 -8.30 1.46
N LYS A 50 -10.53 -8.75 0.80
CA LYS A 50 -10.89 -8.43 -0.59
C LYS A 50 -12.16 -7.57 -0.60
N PRO A 51 -12.05 -6.24 -0.47
CA PRO A 51 -13.23 -5.37 -0.40
C PRO A 51 -13.89 -5.20 -1.78
N ALA A 52 -15.16 -4.77 -1.81
CA ALA A 52 -15.92 -4.59 -3.05
C ALA A 52 -15.33 -3.49 -3.96
N ASP A 53 -14.75 -2.44 -3.37
CA ASP A 53 -14.11 -1.32 -4.06
C ASP A 53 -12.61 -1.57 -4.35
N LEU A 54 -12.21 -2.84 -4.49
CA LEU A 54 -10.80 -3.22 -4.65
C LEU A 54 -10.13 -2.54 -5.87
N TYR A 55 -10.80 -2.54 -7.02
CA TYR A 55 -10.26 -2.00 -8.26
C TYR A 55 -10.15 -0.47 -8.23
N GLU A 56 -11.14 0.20 -7.64
CA GLU A 56 -11.07 1.65 -7.39
C GLU A 56 -9.88 1.99 -6.50
N LYS A 57 -9.67 1.22 -5.42
CA LYS A 57 -8.51 1.38 -4.53
C LYS A 57 -7.16 1.08 -5.20
N ASP A 58 -7.16 0.43 -6.36
CA ASP A 58 -5.94 0.13 -7.11
C ASP A 58 -5.64 1.16 -8.21
N LEU A 59 -6.50 2.18 -8.39
CA LEU A 59 -6.15 3.40 -9.13
C LEU A 59 -4.91 4.08 -8.54
N MET A 60 -4.64 3.90 -7.24
CA MET A 60 -3.36 4.31 -6.62
C MET A 60 -2.16 3.63 -7.28
N SER A 61 -2.24 2.31 -7.53
CA SER A 61 -1.18 1.57 -8.20
C SER A 61 -1.02 2.05 -9.64
N LEU A 62 -2.13 2.28 -10.34
CA LEU A 62 -2.11 2.80 -11.71
C LEU A 62 -1.47 4.20 -11.78
N TYR A 63 -1.88 5.12 -10.90
CA TYR A 63 -1.30 6.45 -10.77
C TYR A 63 0.21 6.38 -10.55
N ILE A 64 0.65 5.58 -9.58
CA ILE A 64 2.06 5.45 -9.21
C ILE A 64 2.87 4.87 -10.36
N ILE A 65 2.42 3.81 -11.03
CA ILE A 65 3.14 3.25 -12.18
C ILE A 65 3.20 4.24 -13.34
N GLY A 66 2.12 4.98 -13.61
CA GLY A 66 2.09 5.97 -14.68
C GLY A 66 3.05 7.12 -14.45
N LYS A 67 2.93 7.76 -13.28
CA LYS A 67 3.74 8.93 -12.93
C LYS A 67 5.18 8.56 -12.59
N TRP A 68 5.38 7.71 -11.60
CA TRP A 68 6.72 7.41 -11.06
C TRP A 68 7.45 6.33 -11.85
N GLY A 69 6.72 5.37 -12.43
CA GLY A 69 7.32 4.28 -13.20
C GLY A 69 7.58 4.63 -14.66
N LEU A 70 6.63 5.29 -15.31
CA LEU A 70 6.65 5.57 -16.75
C LEU A 70 6.94 7.05 -17.07
N GLY A 71 6.87 7.97 -16.11
CA GLY A 71 7.09 9.41 -16.35
C GLY A 71 5.98 10.09 -17.16
N LEU A 72 4.79 9.48 -17.23
CA LEU A 72 3.71 9.93 -18.12
C LEU A 72 3.12 11.29 -17.73
N ASP A 73 3.37 11.77 -16.50
CA ASP A 73 2.98 13.11 -16.08
C ASP A 73 3.74 14.21 -16.83
N LYS A 74 4.87 13.87 -17.46
CA LYS A 74 5.65 14.76 -18.33
C LYS A 74 5.32 14.58 -19.81
N ASP A 75 4.89 13.37 -20.18
CA ASP A 75 4.70 12.97 -21.58
C ASP A 75 3.24 13.11 -22.06
N LEU A 76 2.28 13.08 -21.14
CA LEU A 76 0.85 13.22 -21.43
C LEU A 76 0.32 14.59 -20.97
N PRO A 77 -0.76 15.09 -21.61
CA PRO A 77 -1.45 16.29 -21.14
C PRO A 77 -1.94 16.12 -19.70
N LEU A 78 -1.80 17.18 -18.90
CA LEU A 78 -2.15 17.20 -17.48
C LEU A 78 -3.62 16.79 -17.25
N GLU A 79 -4.50 17.12 -18.19
CA GLU A 79 -5.94 16.83 -18.14
C GLU A 79 -6.21 15.32 -18.07
N VAL A 80 -5.33 14.47 -18.61
CA VAL A 80 -5.46 13.01 -18.50
C VAL A 80 -5.34 12.58 -17.04
N PHE A 81 -4.35 13.15 -16.32
CA PHE A 81 -4.15 12.86 -14.91
C PHE A 81 -5.22 13.48 -14.04
N GLU A 82 -5.60 14.73 -14.28
CA GLU A 82 -6.58 15.44 -13.45
C GLU A 82 -7.96 14.80 -13.51
N ARG A 83 -8.37 14.33 -14.69
CA ARG A 83 -9.68 13.68 -14.90
C ARG A 83 -9.80 12.32 -14.22
N ILE A 84 -8.73 11.52 -14.20
CA ILE A 84 -8.77 10.16 -13.67
C ILE A 84 -8.32 10.11 -12.21
N PHE A 85 -7.32 10.91 -11.84
CA PHE A 85 -6.54 10.77 -10.60
C PHE A 85 -6.60 12.00 -9.67
N THR A 86 -7.72 12.71 -9.67
CA THR A 86 -7.93 13.88 -8.80
C THR A 86 -7.70 13.54 -7.32
N VAL A 87 -8.12 12.35 -6.90
CA VAL A 87 -8.06 11.88 -5.51
C VAL A 87 -6.65 11.41 -5.16
N GLU A 88 -6.02 10.63 -6.04
CA GLU A 88 -4.69 10.06 -5.84
C GLU A 88 -3.61 11.15 -5.75
N SER A 89 -3.72 12.24 -6.53
CA SER A 89 -2.82 13.40 -6.42
C SER A 89 -2.86 14.09 -5.06
N LYS A 90 -4.03 14.09 -4.37
CA LYS A 90 -4.14 14.63 -3.00
C LYS A 90 -3.47 13.71 -1.99
N TYR A 91 -3.59 12.40 -2.16
CA TYR A 91 -2.90 11.43 -1.30
C TYR A 91 -1.40 11.53 -1.45
N GLU A 92 -0.88 11.70 -2.67
CA GLU A 92 0.54 11.93 -2.91
C GLU A 92 1.05 13.16 -2.13
N LYS A 93 0.39 14.32 -2.29
CA LYS A 93 0.75 15.54 -1.54
C LYS A 93 0.70 15.34 -0.04
N ALA A 94 -0.29 14.60 0.47
CA ALA A 94 -0.38 14.30 1.90
C ALA A 94 0.78 13.40 2.37
N VAL A 95 1.18 12.41 1.57
CA VAL A 95 2.33 11.55 1.85
C VAL A 95 3.63 12.35 1.84
N GLU A 96 3.82 13.25 0.88
CA GLU A 96 4.98 14.16 0.84
C GLU A 96 5.07 14.99 2.12
N VAL A 97 3.95 15.52 2.63
CA VAL A 97 3.91 16.25 3.90
C VAL A 97 4.31 15.34 5.07
N LEU A 98 3.77 14.12 5.14
CA LEU A 98 4.08 13.16 6.19
C LEU A 98 5.57 12.79 6.24
N ILE A 99 6.28 12.85 5.11
CA ILE A 99 7.72 12.53 5.03
C ILE A 99 8.57 13.77 5.33
N LYS A 100 8.21 14.91 4.72
CA LYS A 100 9.03 16.13 4.71
C LYS A 100 9.06 16.86 6.05
N TYR A 101 7.93 16.89 6.77
CA TYR A 101 7.80 17.66 8.01
C TYR A 101 7.86 16.74 9.23
N GLU A 102 8.40 17.25 10.33
CA GLU A 102 8.58 16.47 11.58
C GLU A 102 7.73 17.00 12.73
N ASP A 103 7.39 18.29 12.70
CA ASP A 103 6.51 18.89 13.70
C ASP A 103 5.06 18.38 13.51
N PRO A 104 4.45 17.76 14.53
CA PRO A 104 3.10 17.20 14.41
C PRO A 104 2.02 18.23 14.09
N HIS A 105 2.14 19.47 14.59
CA HIS A 105 1.17 20.52 14.31
C HIS A 105 1.25 20.99 12.85
N GLU A 106 2.47 21.19 12.34
CA GLU A 106 2.70 21.54 10.93
C GLU A 106 2.21 20.44 9.98
N VAL A 107 2.48 19.16 10.29
CA VAL A 107 1.97 18.02 9.53
C VAL A 107 0.45 18.03 9.52
N ARG A 108 -0.18 18.19 10.69
CA ARG A 108 -1.64 18.23 10.84
C ARG A 108 -2.24 19.32 9.95
N ASP A 109 -1.75 20.55 10.10
CA ASP A 109 -2.26 21.71 9.37
C ASP A 109 -2.17 21.54 7.86
N LYS A 110 -1.02 21.07 7.35
CA LYS A 110 -0.84 20.92 5.89
C LYS A 110 -1.67 19.79 5.31
N VAL A 111 -1.72 18.62 5.97
CA VAL A 111 -2.53 17.49 5.47
C VAL A 111 -4.02 17.86 5.48
N THR A 112 -4.52 18.52 6.53
CA THR A 112 -5.92 18.97 6.60
C THR A 112 -6.24 20.07 5.58
N ARG A 113 -5.28 20.90 5.16
CA ARG A 113 -5.47 21.85 4.05
C ARG A 113 -5.57 21.15 2.69
N ILE A 114 -4.85 20.06 2.48
CA ILE A 114 -4.91 19.27 1.24
C ILE A 114 -6.26 18.52 1.16
N LEU A 115 -6.76 18.04 2.29
CA LEU A 115 -7.94 17.20 2.40
C LEU A 115 -9.01 17.90 3.24
N SER A 116 -10.05 18.42 2.58
CA SER A 116 -11.14 19.20 3.19
C SER A 116 -11.84 18.48 4.35
N GLN A 117 -11.83 17.15 4.37
CA GLN A 117 -12.24 16.32 5.50
C GLN A 117 -11.22 15.19 5.67
N LEU A 118 -10.77 14.96 6.90
CA LEU A 118 -9.85 13.87 7.22
C LEU A 118 -10.47 12.98 8.30
N ASP A 119 -10.71 11.72 7.93
CA ASP A 119 -11.24 10.68 8.80
C ASP A 119 -10.39 9.40 8.71
N GLY A 120 -10.81 8.36 9.43
CA GLY A 120 -10.13 7.05 9.40
C GLY A 120 -9.98 6.47 7.98
N PRO A 121 -11.07 6.31 7.22
CA PRO A 121 -11.00 5.83 5.83
C PRO A 121 -10.03 6.62 4.94
N ILE A 122 -10.02 7.95 5.01
CA ILE A 122 -9.11 8.79 4.22
C ILE A 122 -7.66 8.60 4.70
N MET A 123 -7.41 8.59 6.01
CA MET A 123 -6.08 8.31 6.56
C MET A 123 -5.54 6.94 6.12
N ALA A 124 -6.40 5.91 6.12
CA ALA A 124 -6.03 4.59 5.60
C ALA A 124 -5.66 4.61 4.11
N ARG A 125 -6.31 5.47 3.30
CA ARG A 125 -5.98 5.65 1.88
C ARG A 125 -4.66 6.40 1.67
N ILE A 126 -4.35 7.41 2.48
CA ILE A 126 -3.05 8.11 2.46
C ILE A 126 -1.93 7.12 2.78
N LEU A 127 -2.06 6.37 3.88
CA LEU A 127 -1.06 5.37 4.27
C LEU A 127 -0.94 4.24 3.25
N ARG A 128 -2.06 3.85 2.61
CA ARG A 128 -2.05 2.91 1.49
C ARG A 128 -1.27 3.47 0.30
N PHE A 129 -1.43 4.73 -0.05
CA PHE A 129 -0.66 5.36 -1.12
C PHE A 129 0.84 5.31 -0.82
N ALA A 130 1.25 5.69 0.39
CA ALA A 130 2.65 5.59 0.84
C ALA A 130 3.17 4.15 0.77
N PHE A 131 2.37 3.18 1.23
CA PHE A 131 2.74 1.76 1.14
C PHE A 131 2.86 1.28 -0.31
N THR A 132 2.00 1.74 -1.21
CA THR A 132 2.04 1.37 -2.63
C THR A 132 3.30 1.91 -3.30
N LEU A 133 3.71 3.15 -3.00
CA LEU A 133 5.01 3.69 -3.43
C LEU A 133 6.16 2.81 -2.94
N HIS A 134 6.13 2.45 -1.65
CA HIS A 134 7.15 1.60 -1.04
C HIS A 134 7.21 0.20 -1.68
N TYR A 135 6.05 -0.43 -1.84
CA TYR A 135 5.90 -1.74 -2.46
C TYR A 135 6.46 -1.76 -3.89
N TYR A 136 6.20 -0.72 -4.68
CA TYR A 136 6.75 -0.62 -6.03
C TYR A 136 8.22 -0.16 -6.09
N GLY A 137 8.76 0.37 -4.99
CA GLY A 137 10.18 0.73 -4.85
C GLY A 137 10.47 2.20 -5.14
N PHE A 138 9.44 3.06 -5.17
CA PHE A 138 9.57 4.51 -5.34
C PHE A 138 9.68 5.27 -4.01
N LEU A 139 9.45 4.58 -2.89
CA LEU A 139 9.64 5.11 -1.55
C LEU A 139 10.47 4.12 -0.73
N ASP A 140 11.54 4.61 -0.11
CA ASP A 140 12.35 3.72 0.71
C ASP A 140 11.62 3.32 2.01
N ARG A 141 12.15 2.30 2.68
CA ARG A 141 11.58 1.77 3.91
C ARG A 141 11.55 2.84 5.03
N ARG A 142 12.63 3.61 5.18
CA ARG A 142 12.80 4.57 6.27
C ARG A 142 11.80 5.71 6.14
N ASP A 143 11.61 6.21 4.93
CA ASP A 143 10.66 7.28 4.64
C ASP A 143 9.21 6.81 4.79
N PHE A 144 8.87 5.60 4.35
CA PHE A 144 7.55 5.03 4.61
C PHE A 144 7.26 4.91 6.12
N GLU A 145 8.20 4.35 6.89
CA GLU A 145 8.05 4.22 8.34
C GLU A 145 8.02 5.58 9.05
N LYS A 146 8.76 6.57 8.53
CA LYS A 146 8.69 7.97 8.98
C LYS A 146 7.28 8.53 8.77
N ALA A 147 6.71 8.37 7.58
CA ALA A 147 5.36 8.83 7.26
C ALA A 147 4.32 8.23 8.20
N LEU A 148 4.43 6.92 8.50
CA LEU A 148 3.53 6.21 9.42
C LEU A 148 3.62 6.76 10.85
N ARG A 149 4.84 7.00 11.36
CA ARG A 149 5.05 7.60 12.69
C ARG A 149 4.57 9.04 12.76
N ASN A 150 4.80 9.83 11.73
CA ASN A 150 4.34 11.22 11.67
C ASN A 150 2.82 11.30 11.63
N ALA A 151 2.16 10.41 10.88
CA ALA A 151 0.71 10.30 10.90
C ALA A 151 0.20 9.96 12.31
N TYR A 152 0.82 9.00 13.00
CA TYR A 152 0.42 8.60 14.36
C TYR A 152 0.57 9.74 15.38
N LYS A 153 1.62 10.56 15.27
CA LYS A 153 1.84 11.71 16.15
C LYS A 153 0.88 12.88 15.87
N ALA A 154 0.65 13.19 14.60
CA ALA A 154 -0.14 14.36 14.18
C ALA A 154 -1.65 14.16 14.33
N PHE A 155 -2.13 12.91 14.24
CA PHE A 155 -3.55 12.55 14.26
C PHE A 155 -3.88 11.51 15.34
N PRO A 156 -3.72 11.85 16.64
CA PRO A 156 -4.02 10.94 17.74
C PRO A 156 -5.49 10.47 17.73
N GLU A 157 -6.42 11.28 17.24
CA GLU A 157 -7.83 10.91 17.09
C GLU A 157 -8.08 9.80 16.04
N LEU A 158 -7.11 9.54 15.16
CA LEU A 158 -7.16 8.48 14.15
C LEU A 158 -6.29 7.27 14.53
N GLU A 159 -5.85 7.18 15.79
CA GLU A 159 -4.87 6.19 16.21
C GLU A 159 -5.25 4.74 15.86
N ASP A 160 -6.53 4.37 16.01
CA ASP A 160 -6.99 3.00 15.74
C ASP A 160 -6.82 2.62 14.27
N THR A 161 -7.10 3.56 13.37
CA THR A 161 -6.91 3.37 11.93
C THR A 161 -5.43 3.22 11.61
N ILE A 162 -4.58 4.08 12.17
CA ILE A 162 -3.14 4.08 11.93
C ILE A 162 -2.52 2.81 12.50
N ARG A 163 -2.91 2.38 13.71
CA ARG A 163 -2.48 1.12 14.33
C ARG A 163 -2.90 -0.10 13.51
N ARG A 164 -4.13 -0.13 12.97
CA ARG A 164 -4.58 -1.19 12.07
C ARG A 164 -3.73 -1.25 10.80
N PHE A 165 -3.39 -0.10 10.22
CA PHE A 165 -2.53 -0.03 9.05
C PHE A 165 -1.08 -0.46 9.37
N ALA A 166 -0.53 -0.01 10.50
CA ALA A 166 0.78 -0.42 10.98
C ALA A 166 0.85 -1.95 11.19
N LYS A 167 -0.20 -2.56 11.73
CA LYS A 167 -0.32 -4.01 11.88
C LYS A 167 -0.29 -4.76 10.54
N PHE A 168 -0.95 -4.21 9.52
CA PHE A 168 -0.86 -4.70 8.15
C PHE A 168 0.58 -4.61 7.61
N TYR A 169 1.24 -3.47 7.77
CA TYR A 169 2.62 -3.30 7.30
C TYR A 169 3.63 -4.20 8.02
N ILE A 170 3.52 -4.33 9.36
CA ILE A 170 4.35 -5.25 10.14
C ILE A 170 4.14 -6.69 9.64
N ALA A 171 2.90 -7.09 9.37
CA ALA A 171 2.59 -8.39 8.80
C ALA A 171 3.22 -8.60 7.41
N TYR A 172 3.16 -7.60 6.54
CA TYR A 172 3.85 -7.61 5.24
C TYR A 172 5.37 -7.77 5.39
N ARG A 173 6.00 -6.99 6.27
CA ARG A 173 7.45 -7.03 6.55
C ARG A 173 7.92 -8.39 7.06
N ILE A 174 7.18 -8.98 7.99
CA ILE A 174 7.49 -10.33 8.48
C ILE A 174 7.29 -11.34 7.34
N GLY A 175 6.23 -11.18 6.54
CA GLY A 175 5.96 -12.01 5.37
C GLY A 175 7.10 -12.03 4.35
N GLU A 176 7.75 -10.89 4.14
CA GLU A 176 8.92 -10.75 3.27
C GLU A 176 10.09 -11.61 3.76
N GLU A 177 10.40 -11.55 5.05
CA GLU A 177 11.46 -12.36 5.67
C GLU A 177 11.14 -13.86 5.67
N LEU A 178 9.88 -14.21 5.94
CA LEU A 178 9.40 -15.59 5.83
C LEU A 178 9.56 -16.14 4.41
N ALA A 179 9.29 -15.33 3.39
CA ALA A 179 9.44 -15.71 1.99
C ALA A 179 10.92 -15.92 1.60
N LYS A 180 11.84 -15.14 2.17
CA LYS A 180 13.30 -15.31 2.01
C LYS A 180 13.83 -16.57 2.71
N GLY A 181 13.05 -17.19 3.60
CA GLY A 181 13.47 -18.37 4.34
C GLY A 181 14.43 -18.08 5.50
N SER A 182 14.52 -16.84 5.96
CA SER A 182 15.41 -16.43 7.06
C SER A 182 14.97 -16.95 8.44
N VAL A 183 13.72 -17.45 8.55
CA VAL A 183 13.13 -17.94 9.80
C VAL A 183 12.98 -19.46 9.79
N LYS A 184 13.68 -20.14 10.70
CA LYS A 184 13.77 -21.60 10.78
C LYS A 184 12.89 -22.21 11.86
N ASN A 185 12.62 -21.46 12.93
CA ASN A 185 11.90 -21.92 14.13
C ASN A 185 11.03 -20.81 14.76
N LYS A 186 10.25 -21.19 15.78
CA LYS A 186 9.30 -20.29 16.46
C LYS A 186 10.01 -19.16 17.24
N LEU A 187 11.16 -19.43 17.83
CA LEU A 187 11.92 -18.42 18.57
C LEU A 187 12.38 -17.30 17.65
N GLU A 188 12.97 -17.64 16.51
CA GLU A 188 13.39 -16.67 15.48
C GLU A 188 12.19 -15.85 14.97
N LEU A 189 11.03 -16.47 14.81
CA LEU A 189 9.80 -15.77 14.42
C LEU A 189 9.34 -14.76 15.47
N ASP A 190 9.36 -15.12 16.75
CA ASP A 190 8.95 -14.23 17.83
C ASP A 190 9.94 -13.07 18.02
N VAL A 191 11.25 -13.32 17.85
CA VAL A 191 12.28 -12.27 17.80
C VAL A 191 12.01 -11.32 16.64
N LEU A 192 11.84 -11.84 15.42
CA LEU A 192 11.57 -11.04 14.23
C LEU A 192 10.32 -10.16 14.40
N ARG A 193 9.24 -10.71 14.97
CA ARG A 193 7.99 -9.96 15.23
C ARG A 193 8.23 -8.75 16.13
N ASN A 194 9.00 -8.95 17.20
CA ASN A 194 9.30 -7.88 18.15
C ASN A 194 10.25 -6.85 17.51
N THR A 195 11.31 -7.29 16.82
CA THR A 195 12.25 -6.39 16.14
C THR A 195 11.54 -5.52 15.12
N VAL A 196 10.73 -6.10 14.22
CA VAL A 196 10.00 -5.32 13.20
C VAL A 196 9.02 -4.36 13.85
N ALA A 197 8.30 -4.77 14.90
CA ALA A 197 7.36 -3.87 15.58
C ALA A 197 8.07 -2.67 16.25
N LEU A 198 9.25 -2.90 16.84
CA LEU A 198 10.08 -1.84 17.42
C LEU A 198 10.59 -0.87 16.36
N GLU A 199 11.08 -1.38 15.23
CA GLU A 199 11.56 -0.56 14.10
C GLU A 199 10.43 0.32 13.52
N VAL A 200 9.23 -0.24 13.38
CA VAL A 200 8.05 0.51 12.91
C VAL A 200 7.65 1.60 13.91
N GLY A 201 7.73 1.32 15.21
CA GLY A 201 7.56 2.34 16.26
C GLY A 201 6.12 2.77 16.51
N ILE A 202 5.13 1.94 16.14
CA ILE A 202 3.71 2.18 16.45
C ILE A 202 3.27 1.24 17.58
N PRO A 203 2.85 1.76 18.76
CA PRO A 203 2.48 0.91 19.88
C PRO A 203 1.30 -0.02 19.56
N LYS A 204 1.21 -1.16 20.24
CA LYS A 204 0.10 -2.14 20.15
C LYS A 204 -0.23 -2.63 18.72
N ALA A 205 0.69 -2.49 17.76
CA ALA A 205 0.48 -2.88 16.35
C ALA A 205 0.97 -4.29 16.00
N VAL A 206 1.40 -5.11 16.96
CA VAL A 206 1.96 -6.44 16.70
C VAL A 206 0.88 -7.41 16.16
N PRO A 207 1.04 -7.98 14.95
CA PRO A 207 0.08 -8.92 14.39
C PRO A 207 0.18 -10.33 14.98
N LYS A 208 -0.95 -11.04 14.98
CA LYS A 208 -1.01 -12.50 15.25
C LYS A 208 -0.51 -13.27 14.02
N LEU A 209 0.04 -14.47 14.23
CA LEU A 209 0.61 -15.30 13.15
C LEU A 209 -0.36 -15.58 12.00
N GLY A 210 -1.62 -15.92 12.29
CA GLY A 210 -2.62 -16.16 11.24
C GLY A 210 -2.76 -14.95 10.29
N TYR A 211 -2.84 -13.75 10.86
CA TYR A 211 -2.92 -12.50 10.09
C TYR A 211 -1.63 -12.23 9.29
N ILE A 212 -0.45 -12.53 9.85
CA ILE A 212 0.83 -12.44 9.12
C ILE A 212 0.78 -13.31 7.88
N ILE A 213 0.37 -14.58 8.02
CA ILE A 213 0.30 -15.54 6.92
C ILE A 213 -0.72 -15.08 5.87
N ASP A 214 -1.88 -14.59 6.30
CA ASP A 214 -2.96 -14.15 5.39
C ASP A 214 -2.54 -12.92 4.58
N VAL A 215 -1.84 -11.95 5.19
CA VAL A 215 -1.24 -10.83 4.47
C VAL A 215 -0.14 -11.33 3.54
N ALA A 216 0.81 -12.11 4.04
CA ALA A 216 2.01 -12.50 3.28
C ALA A 216 1.68 -13.29 2.00
N LYS A 217 0.64 -14.13 2.00
CA LYS A 217 0.18 -14.88 0.81
C LYS A 217 -0.26 -13.97 -0.35
N VAL A 218 -0.65 -12.73 -0.07
CA VAL A 218 -1.06 -11.75 -1.10
C VAL A 218 0.15 -11.20 -1.88
N PHE A 219 1.34 -11.23 -1.28
CA PHE A 219 2.55 -10.59 -1.81
C PHE A 219 3.64 -11.59 -2.18
N PHE A 220 3.69 -12.74 -1.51
CA PHE A 220 4.82 -13.66 -1.58
C PHE A 220 4.40 -15.13 -1.75
N THR A 221 5.27 -15.90 -2.38
CA THR A 221 5.19 -17.37 -2.34
C THR A 221 5.85 -17.85 -1.04
N LEU A 222 5.08 -18.41 -0.12
CA LEU A 222 5.59 -18.86 1.18
C LEU A 222 6.04 -20.33 1.15
N PRO A 223 7.12 -20.71 1.87
CA PRO A 223 7.51 -22.09 2.04
C PRO A 223 6.43 -22.93 2.75
N LYS A 224 6.21 -24.19 2.31
CA LYS A 224 5.19 -25.09 2.90
C LYS A 224 5.31 -25.24 4.41
N LYS A 225 6.54 -25.28 4.94
CA LYS A 225 6.83 -25.39 6.39
C LYS A 225 6.23 -24.24 7.20
N ILE A 226 6.19 -23.02 6.64
CA ILE A 226 5.60 -21.85 7.30
C ILE A 226 4.07 -21.94 7.30
N LEU A 227 3.47 -22.49 6.24
CA LEU A 227 2.02 -22.67 6.15
C LEU A 227 1.51 -23.64 7.24
N GLN A 228 2.27 -24.68 7.54
CA GLN A 228 1.96 -25.66 8.59
C GLN A 228 1.99 -25.07 10.01
N LEU A 229 2.59 -23.89 10.21
CA LEU A 229 2.53 -23.19 11.51
C LEU A 229 1.14 -22.59 11.78
N LYS A 230 0.32 -22.39 10.75
CA LYS A 230 -1.08 -21.93 10.91
C LYS A 230 -1.96 -23.01 11.53
N ASP A 231 -1.75 -24.26 11.14
CA ASP A 231 -2.64 -25.38 11.45
C ASP A 231 -2.41 -25.98 12.85
N LYS A 232 -1.29 -25.64 13.52
CA LYS A 232 -1.01 -26.07 14.91
C LYS A 232 -1.73 -25.24 15.99
N LYS A 233 -2.71 -24.42 15.60
CA LYS A 233 -3.52 -23.59 16.51
C LYS A 233 -5.01 -23.59 16.14
N SER A 234 -5.52 -24.75 15.76
CA SER A 234 -6.95 -25.08 15.84
C SER A 234 -7.18 -25.89 17.10
#